data_AF-A0A552DDU0-F1
#
_entry.id   AF-A0A552DDU0-F1
#
_cell.length_a   1.000
_cell.length_b   1.000
_cell.length_c   1.000
_cell.angle_alpha   90.00
_cell.angle_beta   90.00
_cell.angle_gamma   90.00
#
_symmetry.space_group_name_H-M   'P 1'
#
loop_
_entity.id
_entity.type
_entity.pdbx_description
1 polymer ?
#
loop_
_entity_poly.entity_id
_entity_poly.type
_entity_poly.pdbx_seq_one_letter_code
_entity_poly.pdbx_strand_id
1 'polypeptide(L)'
;MDDDPDLQTIVQLSTLGISGLYYYIGLVLRALDVEEKYTRKLNTPVYIGGNGSRILNWLDLSGRFSPDCETSLLFSRLLSKASGFENKKEPTVLSSKPKAEVACGLVLDQNQTRLTGLQDDDEVIFAGEDCEVNGVAFGWQDRLDLTQFQEIESFKLVGSDDEEVGLANLQKFLEDFQQAFKELKITSIKPLRQYDDAQWRNSLWTKVKRSVESNLTNLEGRNSEDVRVEPPFILGLKALLKELNSRL
;
A
#
# COMPACT_ATOMS: atom_id res chain seq x y z
N MET A 1 -5.10 26.32 -7.04
CA MET A 1 -4.32 25.12 -6.64
C MET A 1 -3.07 24.94 -7.51
N ASP A 2 -3.02 25.47 -8.73
CA ASP A 2 -1.84 25.32 -9.61
C ASP A 2 -0.57 26.07 -9.16
N ASP A 3 -0.72 27.10 -8.32
CA ASP A 3 0.39 28.02 -7.96
C ASP A 3 1.02 27.77 -6.58
N ASP A 4 0.52 26.83 -5.78
CA ASP A 4 1.06 26.53 -4.44
C ASP A 4 1.88 25.21 -4.47
N PRO A 5 3.22 25.29 -4.43
CA PRO A 5 4.08 24.11 -4.46
C PRO A 5 3.84 23.15 -3.30
N ASP A 6 3.51 23.65 -2.11
CA ASP A 6 3.35 22.84 -0.91
C ASP A 6 2.07 22.00 -1.01
N LEU A 7 0.98 22.59 -1.49
CA LEU A 7 -0.26 21.86 -1.75
C LEU A 7 -0.08 20.79 -2.82
N GLN A 8 0.69 21.08 -3.88
CA GLN A 8 1.00 20.11 -4.93
C GLN A 8 1.81 18.94 -4.39
N THR A 9 2.79 19.19 -3.52
CA THR A 9 3.56 18.15 -2.84
C THR A 9 2.67 17.27 -1.96
N ILE A 10 1.78 17.87 -1.17
CA ILE A 10 0.83 17.11 -0.33
C ILE A 10 -0.08 16.23 -1.18
N VAL A 11 -0.65 16.74 -2.26
CA VAL A 11 -1.53 15.97 -3.16
C VAL A 11 -0.74 14.85 -3.85
N GLN A 12 0.47 15.12 -4.32
CA GLN A 12 1.33 14.12 -4.95
C GLN A 12 1.68 12.98 -3.99
N LEU A 13 2.17 13.31 -2.79
CA LEU A 13 2.55 12.30 -1.78
C LEU A 13 1.34 11.53 -1.26
N SER A 14 0.21 12.19 -1.05
CA SER A 14 -1.03 11.53 -0.62
C SER A 14 -1.54 10.58 -1.69
N THR A 15 -1.49 10.99 -2.96
CA THR A 15 -1.86 10.14 -4.10
C THR A 15 -0.92 8.95 -4.20
N LEU A 16 0.39 9.15 -4.06
CA LEU A 16 1.38 8.07 -4.08
C LEU A 16 1.14 7.08 -2.94
N GLY A 17 0.92 7.58 -1.72
CA GLY A 17 0.69 6.73 -0.55
C GLY A 17 -0.58 5.89 -0.68
N ILE A 18 -1.69 6.50 -1.08
CA ILE A 18 -2.95 5.77 -1.28
C ILE A 18 -2.82 4.80 -2.46
N SER A 19 -2.17 5.20 -3.55
CA SER A 19 -1.86 4.31 -4.67
C SER A 19 -1.04 3.08 -4.25
N GLY A 20 -0.08 3.25 -3.34
CA GLY A 20 0.69 2.16 -2.76
C GLY A 20 -0.18 1.17 -1.98
N LEU A 21 -1.21 1.66 -1.27
CA LEU A 21 -2.18 0.77 -0.61
C LEU A 21 -2.99 -0.05 -1.62
N TYR A 22 -3.42 0.56 -2.73
CA TYR A 22 -4.11 -0.16 -3.82
C TYR A 22 -3.21 -1.19 -4.48
N TYR A 23 -1.92 -0.87 -4.66
CA TYR A 23 -0.94 -1.81 -5.17
C TYR A 23 -0.75 -2.99 -4.21
N TYR A 24 -0.63 -2.75 -2.90
CA TYR A 24 -0.55 -3.80 -1.90
C TYR A 24 -1.80 -4.68 -1.87
N ILE A 25 -3.01 -4.10 -1.97
CA ILE A 25 -4.25 -4.87 -2.11
C ILE A 25 -4.19 -5.76 -3.37
N GLY A 26 -3.65 -5.25 -4.48
CA GLY A 26 -3.42 -6.06 -5.67
C GLY A 26 -2.46 -7.23 -5.43
N LEU A 27 -1.36 -7.02 -4.69
CA LEU A 27 -0.46 -8.12 -4.28
C LEU A 27 -1.18 -9.16 -3.42
N VAL A 28 -2.00 -8.72 -2.46
CA VAL A 28 -2.83 -9.62 -1.63
C VAL A 28 -3.80 -10.44 -2.49
N LEU A 29 -4.49 -9.80 -3.44
CA LEU A 29 -5.38 -10.52 -4.36
C LEU A 29 -4.64 -11.56 -5.20
N ARG A 30 -3.41 -11.24 -5.63
CA ARG A 30 -2.55 -12.17 -6.36
C ARG A 30 -2.09 -13.34 -5.49
N ALA A 31 -1.68 -13.06 -4.25
CA ALA A 31 -1.30 -14.09 -3.29
C ALA A 31 -2.49 -15.02 -2.97
N LEU A 32 -3.69 -14.49 -2.79
CA LEU A 32 -4.90 -15.29 -2.60
C LEU A 32 -5.29 -16.11 -3.83
N ASP A 33 -4.98 -15.66 -5.04
CA ASP A 33 -5.16 -16.46 -6.27
C ASP A 33 -4.14 -17.60 -6.34
N VAL A 34 -2.88 -17.34 -5.94
CA VAL A 34 -1.84 -18.37 -5.81
C VAL A 34 -2.19 -19.42 -4.75
N GLU A 35 -2.80 -19.01 -3.64
CA GLU A 35 -3.36 -19.91 -2.61
C GLU A 35 -4.66 -20.62 -3.06
N GLU A 36 -5.16 -20.36 -4.28
CA GLU A 36 -6.44 -20.85 -4.81
C GLU A 36 -7.69 -20.44 -3.98
N LYS A 37 -7.54 -19.47 -3.07
CA LYS A 37 -8.63 -18.96 -2.21
C LYS A 37 -9.48 -17.89 -2.90
N TYR A 38 -8.96 -17.24 -3.94
CA TYR A 38 -9.68 -16.19 -4.67
C TYR A 38 -10.14 -16.63 -6.07
N THR A 39 -11.28 -17.31 -6.12
CA THR A 39 -11.81 -17.91 -7.36
C THR A 39 -12.35 -16.91 -8.38
N ARG A 40 -12.70 -15.69 -7.96
CA ARG A 40 -13.28 -14.67 -8.84
C ARG A 40 -12.27 -14.16 -9.87
N LYS A 41 -10.96 -14.11 -9.53
CA LYS A 41 -9.86 -13.62 -10.39
C LYS A 41 -10.15 -12.27 -11.07
N LEU A 42 -10.86 -11.39 -10.36
CA LEU A 42 -11.17 -10.03 -10.80
C LEU A 42 -10.70 -9.05 -9.74
N ASN A 43 -10.38 -7.83 -10.17
CA ASN A 43 -10.17 -6.75 -9.23
C ASN A 43 -11.42 -6.52 -8.37
N THR A 44 -11.22 -6.07 -7.14
CA THR A 44 -12.32 -5.76 -6.23
C THR A 44 -12.63 -4.26 -6.27
N PRO A 45 -13.91 -3.86 -6.26
CA PRO A 45 -14.28 -2.50 -5.90
C PRO A 45 -13.79 -2.20 -4.47
N VAL A 46 -13.40 -0.96 -4.22
CA VAL A 46 -12.91 -0.52 -2.92
C VAL A 46 -13.89 0.48 -2.33
N TYR A 47 -14.45 0.15 -1.15
CA TYR A 47 -15.38 1.00 -0.43
C TYR A 47 -14.68 1.62 0.77
N ILE A 48 -14.70 2.95 0.86
CA ILE A 48 -13.99 3.67 1.91
C ILE A 48 -15.01 4.45 2.75
N GLY A 49 -15.14 4.03 4.00
CA GLY A 49 -16.03 4.62 4.98
C GLY A 49 -15.31 5.45 6.04
N GLY A 50 -16.08 5.97 7.00
CA GLY A 50 -15.58 6.70 8.16
C GLY A 50 -15.12 8.12 7.85
N ASN A 51 -14.85 8.91 8.90
CA ASN A 51 -14.55 10.33 8.76
C ASN A 51 -13.26 10.62 7.96
N GLY A 52 -12.27 9.73 8.04
CA GLY A 52 -10.99 9.84 7.33
C GLY A 52 -11.11 9.76 5.80
N SER A 53 -12.15 9.10 5.28
CA SER A 53 -12.42 8.98 3.84
C SER A 53 -12.47 10.32 3.10
N ARG A 54 -12.79 11.41 3.82
CA ARG A 54 -12.89 12.76 3.27
C ARG A 54 -11.58 13.29 2.68
N ILE A 55 -10.43 12.74 3.07
CA ILE A 55 -9.13 13.12 2.51
C ILE A 55 -9.06 12.91 1.00
N LEU A 56 -9.81 11.93 0.47
CA LEU A 56 -9.85 11.63 -0.96
C LEU A 56 -10.43 12.79 -1.79
N ASN A 57 -11.26 13.64 -1.20
CA ASN A 57 -11.77 14.84 -1.86
C ASN A 57 -10.66 15.86 -2.17
N TRP A 58 -9.52 15.79 -1.47
CA TRP A 58 -8.37 16.67 -1.73
C TRP A 58 -7.52 16.20 -2.90
N LEU A 59 -7.69 14.95 -3.35
CA LEU A 59 -6.93 14.40 -4.47
C LEU A 59 -7.54 14.69 -5.84
N ASP A 60 -8.69 15.36 -5.86
CA ASP A 60 -9.35 15.79 -7.08
C ASP A 60 -9.46 17.31 -7.09
N LEU A 61 -9.13 17.94 -8.22
CA LEU A 61 -9.13 19.40 -8.36
C LEU A 61 -10.53 20.02 -8.18
N SER A 62 -11.60 19.25 -8.39
CA SER A 62 -12.97 19.71 -8.14
C SER A 62 -13.32 19.78 -6.65
N GLY A 63 -12.43 19.29 -5.77
CA GLY A 63 -12.67 19.15 -4.34
C GLY A 63 -13.70 18.07 -4.01
N ARG A 64 -14.03 17.20 -4.97
CA ARG A 64 -14.98 16.09 -4.83
C ARG A 64 -14.42 14.86 -5.53
N PHE A 65 -14.15 13.83 -4.74
CA PHE A 65 -13.74 12.55 -5.29
C PHE A 65 -14.94 11.87 -5.96
N SER A 66 -14.77 11.44 -7.20
CA SER A 66 -15.76 10.66 -7.94
C SER A 66 -15.13 9.37 -8.46
N PRO A 67 -15.91 8.29 -8.66
CA PRO A 67 -15.38 7.04 -9.22
C PRO A 67 -14.73 7.21 -10.61
N ASP A 68 -15.05 8.31 -11.30
CA ASP A 68 -14.60 8.62 -12.66
C ASP A 68 -13.41 9.59 -12.71
N CYS A 69 -12.93 10.11 -11.57
CA CYS A 69 -11.80 11.03 -11.57
C CYS A 69 -10.46 10.33 -11.91
N GLU A 70 -9.48 11.13 -12.35
CA GLU A 70 -8.14 10.65 -12.74
C GLU A 70 -7.48 9.83 -11.61
N THR A 71 -7.63 10.26 -10.36
CA THR A 71 -7.10 9.57 -9.18
C THR A 71 -7.74 8.20 -8.94
N SER A 72 -9.07 8.10 -9.11
CA SER A 72 -9.79 6.81 -9.00
C SER A 72 -9.34 5.84 -10.11
N LEU A 73 -9.15 6.36 -11.34
CA LEU A 73 -8.62 5.58 -12.46
C LEU A 73 -7.19 5.09 -12.20
N LEU A 74 -6.34 5.94 -11.62
CA LEU A 74 -4.98 5.59 -11.21
C LEU A 74 -4.97 4.45 -10.20
N PHE A 75 -5.80 4.54 -9.16
CA PHE A 75 -5.93 3.49 -8.14
C PHE A 75 -6.36 2.15 -8.74
N SER A 76 -7.41 2.15 -9.58
CA SER A 76 -7.86 0.95 -10.28
C SER A 76 -6.76 0.36 -11.17
N ARG A 77 -5.97 1.22 -11.84
CA ARG A 77 -4.89 0.78 -12.72
C ARG A 77 -3.77 0.09 -11.95
N LEU A 78 -3.36 0.64 -10.81
CA LEU A 78 -2.26 0.09 -9.99
C LEU A 78 -2.67 -1.18 -9.27
N LEU A 79 -3.91 -1.25 -8.79
CA LEU A 79 -4.47 -2.48 -8.25
C LEU A 79 -4.46 -3.61 -9.31
N SER A 80 -4.82 -3.29 -10.56
CA SER A 80 -4.77 -4.25 -11.68
C SER A 80 -3.35 -4.70 -12.01
N LYS A 81 -2.38 -3.77 -11.99
CA LYS A 81 -0.96 -4.07 -12.30
C LYS A 81 -0.39 -5.05 -11.29
N ALA A 82 -0.63 -4.80 -10.00
CA ALA A 82 -0.15 -5.66 -8.92
C ALA A 82 -0.87 -7.02 -8.86
N SER A 83 -2.19 -7.05 -9.08
CA SER A 83 -2.96 -8.30 -9.07
C SER A 83 -2.66 -9.20 -10.26
N GLY A 84 -2.25 -8.62 -11.39
CA GLY A 84 -2.11 -9.32 -12.67
C GLY A 84 -3.45 -9.64 -13.33
N PHE A 85 -4.57 -9.16 -12.76
CA PHE A 85 -5.89 -9.38 -13.34
C PHE A 85 -6.21 -8.38 -14.45
N GLU A 86 -7.23 -8.72 -15.23
CA GLU A 86 -7.72 -7.85 -16.30
C GLU A 86 -8.10 -6.47 -15.72
N ASN A 87 -7.62 -5.40 -16.37
CA ASN A 87 -7.92 -4.03 -15.98
C ASN A 87 -9.36 -3.67 -16.33
N LYS A 88 -10.28 -4.09 -15.47
CA LYS A 88 -11.64 -3.57 -15.40
C LYS A 88 -11.62 -2.38 -14.46
N LYS A 89 -12.21 -1.27 -14.91
CA LYS A 89 -12.35 -0.04 -14.12
C LYS A 89 -13.21 -0.36 -12.90
N GLU A 90 -12.57 -0.76 -11.81
CA GLU A 90 -13.24 -1.05 -10.55
C GLU A 90 -13.35 0.26 -9.75
N PRO A 91 -14.57 0.64 -9.34
CA PRO A 91 -14.78 1.92 -8.71
C PRO A 91 -14.22 1.96 -7.30
N THR A 92 -13.61 3.09 -6.95
CA THR A 92 -13.46 3.51 -5.55
C THR A 92 -14.71 4.27 -5.14
N VAL A 93 -15.41 3.80 -4.11
CA VAL A 93 -16.67 4.40 -3.65
C VAL A 93 -16.50 4.94 -2.24
N LEU A 94 -16.74 6.24 -2.09
CA LEU A 94 -16.77 6.90 -0.79
C LEU A 94 -18.15 6.83 -0.16
N SER A 95 -18.18 6.65 1.16
CA SER A 95 -19.42 6.80 1.92
C SER A 95 -20.00 8.21 1.79
N SER A 96 -21.31 8.27 1.56
CA SER A 96 -22.07 9.53 1.63
C SER A 96 -22.43 9.94 3.06
N LYS A 97 -22.25 9.07 4.06
CA LYS A 97 -22.68 9.29 5.45
C LYS A 97 -21.64 8.81 6.48
N PRO A 98 -20.38 9.28 6.41
CA PRO A 98 -19.30 8.79 7.27
C PRO A 98 -19.57 9.01 8.78
N LYS A 99 -20.25 10.09 9.16
CA LYS A 99 -20.64 10.33 10.56
C LYS A 99 -21.72 9.39 11.05
N ALA A 100 -22.65 9.00 10.17
CA ALA A 100 -23.69 8.04 10.53
C ALA A 100 -23.08 6.65 10.72
N GLU A 101 -22.11 6.26 9.89
CA GLU A 101 -21.35 5.02 10.06
C GLU A 101 -20.62 4.97 11.41
N VAL A 102 -19.91 6.05 11.77
CA VAL A 102 -19.21 6.14 13.06
C VAL A 102 -20.19 6.08 14.22
N ALA A 103 -21.30 6.83 14.17
CA ALA A 103 -22.33 6.77 15.21
C ALA A 103 -22.97 5.37 15.31
N CYS A 104 -23.19 4.72 14.17
CA CYS A 104 -23.71 3.36 14.11
C CYS A 104 -22.72 2.38 14.75
N GLY A 105 -21.42 2.47 14.45
CA GLY A 105 -20.40 1.62 15.04
C GLY A 105 -20.19 1.82 16.55
N LEU A 106 -20.52 3.00 17.09
CA LEU A 106 -20.45 3.29 18.53
C LEU A 106 -21.67 2.79 19.32
N VAL A 107 -22.83 2.64 18.65
CA VAL A 107 -24.10 2.29 19.30
C VAL A 107 -24.48 0.83 19.08
N LEU A 108 -24.13 0.25 17.93
CA LEU A 108 -24.40 -1.15 17.66
C LEU A 108 -23.52 -2.05 18.52
N ASP A 109 -24.16 -3.09 19.08
CA ASP A 109 -23.43 -4.23 19.61
C ASP A 109 -22.64 -4.87 18.46
N GLN A 110 -21.30 -4.83 18.57
CA GLN A 110 -20.40 -5.41 17.58
C GLN A 110 -20.58 -6.92 17.45
N ASN A 111 -21.26 -7.58 18.40
CA ASN A 111 -21.62 -9.00 18.31
C ASN A 111 -22.93 -9.26 17.53
N GLN A 112 -23.65 -8.21 17.14
CA GLN A 112 -24.94 -8.28 16.41
C GLN A 112 -24.88 -7.62 15.03
N THR A 113 -23.71 -7.58 14.40
CA THR A 113 -23.60 -7.06 13.03
C THR A 113 -24.24 -8.04 12.03
N ARG A 114 -24.73 -7.51 10.90
CA ARG A 114 -25.16 -8.34 9.75
C ARG A 114 -23.99 -8.90 8.94
N LEU A 115 -22.77 -8.48 9.25
CA LEU A 115 -21.56 -8.98 8.60
C LEU A 115 -21.28 -10.37 9.17
N THR A 116 -21.47 -11.38 8.33
CA THR A 116 -21.18 -12.79 8.63
C THR A 116 -19.86 -13.18 8.00
N GLY A 117 -19.09 -14.06 8.64
CA GLY A 117 -17.81 -14.55 8.09
C GLY A 117 -16.59 -13.69 8.45
N LEU A 118 -16.70 -12.77 9.40
CA LEU A 118 -15.58 -12.03 10.00
C LEU A 118 -15.14 -12.65 11.34
N GLN A 119 -15.29 -13.97 11.49
CA GLN A 119 -15.09 -14.65 12.79
C GLN A 119 -13.64 -15.05 13.08
N ASP A 120 -12.72 -14.80 12.16
CA ASP A 120 -11.29 -15.09 12.34
C ASP A 120 -10.51 -13.78 12.46
N ASP A 121 -10.17 -13.40 13.69
CA ASP A 121 -9.33 -12.24 14.01
C ASP A 121 -7.82 -12.48 13.73
N ASP A 122 -7.46 -13.69 13.29
CA ASP A 122 -6.09 -14.17 13.12
C ASP A 122 -5.67 -14.33 11.65
N GLU A 123 -6.14 -13.46 10.76
CA GLU A 123 -5.60 -13.47 9.39
C GLU A 123 -4.17 -12.93 9.38
N VAL A 124 -3.22 -13.86 9.41
CA VAL A 124 -1.81 -13.58 9.15
C VAL A 124 -1.68 -12.84 7.82
N ILE A 125 -1.07 -11.65 7.89
CA ILE A 125 -0.92 -10.72 6.77
C ILE A 125 0.11 -11.21 5.75
N PHE A 126 -0.06 -10.84 4.49
CA PHE A 126 0.93 -11.11 3.45
C PHE A 126 2.13 -10.15 3.57
N ALA A 127 3.35 -10.64 3.38
CA ALA A 127 4.55 -9.82 3.52
C ALA A 127 4.62 -8.65 2.51
N GLY A 128 4.26 -8.92 1.25
CA GLY A 128 4.31 -7.95 0.15
C GLY A 128 5.71 -7.62 -0.36
N GLU A 129 6.76 -8.03 0.34
CA GLU A 129 8.16 -8.07 -0.13
C GLU A 129 8.82 -9.34 0.42
N ASP A 130 9.86 -9.79 -0.25
CA ASP A 130 10.66 -10.91 0.23
C ASP A 130 11.47 -10.49 1.46
N CYS A 131 11.43 -11.32 2.50
CA CYS A 131 12.16 -11.09 3.74
C CYS A 131 12.62 -12.40 4.39
N GLU A 132 13.44 -12.27 5.42
CA GLU A 132 13.89 -13.37 6.25
C GLU A 132 13.74 -12.98 7.72
N VAL A 133 13.12 -13.86 8.51
CA VAL A 133 12.97 -13.71 9.96
C VAL A 133 13.56 -14.95 10.63
N ASN A 134 14.53 -14.76 11.55
CA ASN A 134 15.21 -15.85 12.25
C ASN A 134 15.76 -16.96 11.32
N GLY A 135 16.26 -16.58 10.14
CA GLY A 135 16.75 -17.53 9.13
C GLY A 135 15.66 -18.22 8.28
N VAL A 136 14.38 -17.96 8.54
CA VAL A 136 13.25 -18.45 7.74
C VAL A 136 12.93 -17.43 6.66
N ALA A 137 12.98 -17.85 5.40
CA ALA A 137 12.62 -17.01 4.26
C ALA A 137 11.09 -16.95 4.10
N PHE A 138 10.59 -15.75 3.85
CA PHE A 138 9.22 -15.45 3.47
C PHE A 138 9.25 -14.72 2.13
N GLY A 139 8.61 -15.28 1.11
CA GLY A 139 8.33 -14.59 -0.14
C GLY A 139 7.25 -13.52 0.05
N TRP A 140 7.14 -12.60 -0.91
CA TRP A 140 6.16 -11.53 -0.89
C TRP A 140 4.71 -12.03 -0.81
N GLN A 141 4.43 -13.22 -1.36
CA GLN A 141 3.12 -13.87 -1.33
C GLN A 141 2.88 -14.71 -0.06
N ASP A 142 3.88 -14.84 0.82
CA ASP A 142 3.76 -15.64 2.01
C ASP A 142 3.09 -14.86 3.14
N ARG A 143 2.39 -15.60 4.00
CA ARG A 143 1.80 -15.09 5.22
C ARG A 143 2.90 -14.91 6.27
N LEU A 144 3.11 -13.67 6.71
CA LEU A 144 4.13 -13.30 7.68
C LEU A 144 3.65 -13.58 9.10
N ASP A 145 3.63 -14.86 9.48
CA ASP A 145 3.27 -15.29 10.82
C ASP A 145 4.49 -15.19 11.74
N LEU A 146 4.58 -14.11 12.53
CA LEU A 146 5.68 -13.98 13.49
C LEU A 146 5.47 -14.83 14.75
N THR A 147 4.24 -15.27 15.04
CA THR A 147 3.91 -16.04 16.26
C THR A 147 4.54 -17.43 16.27
N GLN A 148 4.99 -17.91 15.12
CA GLN A 148 5.78 -19.14 15.02
C GLN A 148 7.15 -19.05 15.71
N PHE A 149 7.61 -17.84 16.04
CA PHE A 149 8.85 -17.59 16.79
C PHE A 149 8.52 -17.14 18.21
N GLN A 150 9.33 -17.51 19.20
CA GLN A 150 9.18 -16.97 20.55
C GLN A 150 9.71 -15.52 20.65
N GLU A 151 10.79 -15.24 19.94
CA GLU A 151 11.47 -13.93 19.93
C GLU A 151 11.98 -13.66 18.52
N ILE A 152 11.99 -12.39 18.11
CA ILE A 152 12.57 -11.96 16.84
C ILE A 152 14.07 -11.73 17.07
N GLU A 153 14.91 -12.67 16.63
CA GLU A 153 16.37 -12.59 16.72
C GLU A 153 16.98 -11.84 15.53
N SER A 154 16.38 -11.98 14.34
CA SER A 154 16.78 -11.23 13.14
C SER A 154 15.59 -11.01 12.22
N PHE A 155 15.53 -9.84 11.59
CA PHE A 155 14.54 -9.54 10.54
C PHE A 155 15.18 -8.66 9.46
N LYS A 156 15.34 -9.21 8.25
CA LYS A 156 15.95 -8.49 7.12
C LYS A 156 15.14 -8.63 5.84
N LEU A 157 15.27 -7.65 4.96
CA LEU A 157 14.78 -7.75 3.59
C LEU A 157 15.68 -8.69 2.78
N VAL A 158 15.09 -9.40 1.83
CA VAL A 158 15.82 -10.23 0.87
C VAL A 158 15.69 -9.58 -0.50
N GLY A 159 16.82 -9.36 -1.17
CA GLY A 159 16.85 -8.97 -2.58
C GLY A 159 16.92 -10.21 -3.47
N SER A 160 16.34 -10.14 -4.66
CA SER A 160 16.69 -11.08 -5.73
C SER A 160 18.15 -10.86 -6.16
N ASP A 161 18.78 -11.87 -6.78
CA ASP A 161 20.20 -11.83 -7.20
C ASP A 161 20.58 -10.59 -8.04
N ASP A 162 19.61 -9.95 -8.71
CA ASP A 162 19.78 -8.74 -9.53
C ASP A 162 19.42 -7.41 -8.80
N GLU A 163 18.79 -7.46 -7.63
CA GLU A 163 18.35 -6.28 -6.88
C GLU A 163 19.05 -6.16 -5.53
N GLU A 164 20.19 -5.48 -5.49
CA GLU A 164 20.99 -5.24 -4.26
C GLU A 164 20.20 -4.58 -3.11
N VAL A 165 19.05 -3.96 -3.40
CA VAL A 165 18.34 -3.10 -2.46
C VAL A 165 17.27 -3.84 -1.64
N GLY A 166 16.76 -4.98 -2.10
CA GLY A 166 15.46 -5.48 -1.62
C GLY A 166 14.33 -4.50 -1.96
N LEU A 167 13.07 -4.86 -1.67
CA LEU A 167 11.87 -4.06 -2.02
C LEU A 167 11.48 -4.09 -3.51
N ALA A 168 11.57 -5.25 -4.16
CA ALA A 168 11.28 -5.41 -5.57
C ALA A 168 9.86 -4.96 -5.95
N ASN A 169 8.86 -5.30 -5.14
CA ASN A 169 7.48 -4.92 -5.43
C ASN A 169 7.25 -3.42 -5.29
N LEU A 170 7.89 -2.76 -4.31
CA LEU A 170 7.80 -1.32 -4.12
C LEU A 170 8.52 -0.54 -5.24
N GLN A 171 9.67 -1.05 -5.71
CA GLN A 171 10.35 -0.50 -6.89
C GLN A 171 9.47 -0.62 -8.13
N LYS A 172 8.93 -1.83 -8.37
CA LYS A 172 7.98 -2.10 -9.46
C LYS A 172 6.72 -1.23 -9.37
N PHE A 173 6.19 -1.01 -8.17
CA PHE A 173 5.08 -0.11 -7.90
C PHE A 173 5.40 1.32 -8.36
N LEU A 174 6.57 1.85 -8.00
CA LEU A 174 6.92 3.23 -8.32
C LEU A 174 7.09 3.43 -9.84
N GLU A 175 7.63 2.42 -10.54
CA GLU A 175 7.65 2.40 -12.00
C GLU A 175 6.25 2.36 -12.61
N ASP A 176 5.39 1.47 -12.13
CA ASP A 176 4.02 1.32 -12.63
C ASP A 176 3.19 2.57 -12.34
N PHE A 177 3.41 3.22 -11.20
CA PHE A 177 2.85 4.52 -10.85
C PHE A 177 3.21 5.55 -11.93
N GLN A 178 4.50 5.71 -12.25
CA GLN A 178 4.96 6.67 -13.25
C GLN A 178 4.46 6.35 -14.65
N GLN A 179 4.42 5.07 -15.00
CA GLN A 179 3.90 4.62 -16.28
C GLN A 179 2.38 4.87 -16.40
N ALA A 180 1.62 4.72 -15.31
CA ALA A 180 0.18 4.95 -15.30
C ALA A 180 -0.18 6.40 -15.60
N PHE A 181 0.63 7.39 -15.21
CA PHE A 181 0.41 8.80 -15.60
C PHE A 181 0.43 8.98 -17.12
N LYS A 182 1.35 8.29 -17.81
CA LYS A 182 1.46 8.32 -19.28
C LYS A 182 0.30 7.59 -19.94
N GLU A 183 -0.06 6.40 -19.43
CA GLU A 183 -1.14 5.57 -19.96
C GLU A 183 -2.52 6.24 -19.83
N LEU A 184 -2.81 6.81 -18.65
CA LEU A 184 -4.09 7.43 -18.33
C LEU A 184 -4.17 8.90 -18.71
N LYS A 185 -3.06 9.50 -19.15
CA LYS A 185 -2.94 10.93 -19.49
C LYS A 185 -3.38 11.84 -18.33
N ILE A 186 -2.94 11.51 -17.12
CA ILE A 186 -3.25 12.26 -15.90
C ILE A 186 -2.66 13.65 -16.01
N THR A 187 -3.48 14.67 -15.77
CA THR A 187 -3.10 16.08 -15.81
C THR A 187 -3.34 16.78 -14.47
N SER A 188 -4.24 16.24 -13.64
CA SER A 188 -4.63 16.85 -12.37
C SER A 188 -3.57 16.75 -11.28
N ILE A 189 -2.63 15.82 -11.41
CA ILE A 189 -1.55 15.54 -10.46
C ILE A 189 -0.23 15.51 -11.22
N LYS A 190 0.84 16.02 -10.62
CA LYS A 190 2.18 15.98 -11.23
C LYS A 190 2.89 14.65 -10.92
N PRO A 191 3.55 14.00 -11.89
CA PRO A 191 4.40 12.84 -11.63
C PRO A 191 5.69 13.23 -10.88
N LEU A 192 6.43 12.25 -10.33
CA LEU A 192 7.71 12.55 -9.68
C LEU A 192 8.75 12.88 -10.76
N ARG A 193 9.03 14.17 -10.94
CA ARG A 193 9.84 14.71 -12.05
C ARG A 193 11.27 14.17 -12.10
N GLN A 194 11.87 13.91 -10.95
CA GLN A 194 13.27 13.46 -10.84
C GLN A 194 13.42 11.95 -11.00
N TYR A 195 12.32 11.20 -11.16
CA TYR A 195 12.42 9.74 -11.22
C TYR A 195 13.12 9.25 -12.48
N ASP A 196 13.22 10.02 -13.57
CA ASP A 196 13.97 9.59 -14.75
C ASP A 196 15.51 9.64 -14.54
N ASP A 197 15.98 10.38 -13.52
CA ASP A 197 17.40 10.46 -13.15
C ASP A 197 17.83 9.21 -12.34
N ALA A 198 18.72 8.41 -12.94
CA ALA A 198 19.23 7.19 -12.32
C ALA A 198 20.03 7.43 -11.03
N GLN A 199 20.82 8.50 -10.96
CA GLN A 199 21.59 8.82 -9.75
C GLN A 199 20.64 9.21 -8.61
N TRP A 200 19.61 9.99 -8.94
CA TRP A 200 18.58 10.35 -7.97
C TRP A 200 17.81 9.12 -7.48
N ARG A 201 17.37 8.23 -8.38
CA ARG A 201 16.68 6.98 -8.05
C ARG A 201 17.51 6.09 -7.13
N ASN A 202 18.78 5.86 -7.47
CA ASN A 202 19.68 5.04 -6.66
C ASN A 202 19.84 5.63 -5.25
N SER A 203 20.04 6.95 -5.17
CA SER A 203 20.11 7.65 -3.87
C SER A 203 18.82 7.52 -3.06
N LEU A 204 17.65 7.59 -3.70
CA LEU A 204 16.36 7.40 -3.03
C LEU A 204 16.29 6.00 -2.43
N TRP A 205 16.52 4.98 -3.24
CA TRP A 205 16.38 3.58 -2.84
C TRP A 205 17.36 3.15 -1.75
N THR A 206 18.62 3.63 -1.78
CA THR A 206 19.57 3.41 -0.67
C THR A 206 19.04 3.97 0.66
N LYS A 207 18.40 5.15 0.65
CA LYS A 207 17.87 5.75 1.88
C LYS A 207 16.60 5.05 2.36
N VAL A 208 15.71 4.68 1.43
CA VAL A 208 14.49 3.92 1.74
C VAL A 208 14.85 2.59 2.39
N LYS A 209 15.77 1.82 1.78
CA LYS A 209 16.26 0.55 2.34
C LYS A 209 16.77 0.73 3.76
N ARG A 210 17.69 1.67 3.98
CA ARG A 210 18.25 1.95 5.32
C ARG A 210 17.18 2.30 6.33
N SER A 211 16.16 3.08 5.93
CA SER A 211 15.04 3.41 6.80
C SER A 211 14.21 2.16 7.15
N VAL A 212 13.96 1.26 6.21
CA VAL A 212 13.23 0.01 6.47
C VAL A 212 14.05 -0.90 7.38
N GLU A 213 15.32 -1.15 7.06
CA GLU A 213 16.23 -1.98 7.88
C GLU A 213 16.29 -1.46 9.31
N SER A 214 16.41 -0.14 9.52
CA SER A 214 16.38 0.44 10.85
C SER A 214 15.06 0.19 11.60
N ASN A 215 13.91 0.12 10.91
CA ASN A 215 12.64 -0.24 11.55
C ASN A 215 12.56 -1.73 11.88
N LEU A 216 13.11 -2.60 11.03
CA LEU A 216 13.14 -4.04 11.26
C LEU A 216 14.06 -4.40 12.43
N THR A 217 15.25 -3.80 12.50
CA THR A 217 16.19 -3.99 13.62
C THR A 217 15.59 -3.54 14.96
N ASN A 218 14.69 -2.54 14.97
CA ASN A 218 13.98 -2.15 16.21
C ASN A 218 12.99 -3.21 16.71
N LEU A 219 12.69 -4.24 15.91
CA LEU A 219 11.87 -5.38 16.30
C LEU A 219 12.70 -6.50 16.91
N GLU A 220 14.03 -6.50 16.72
CA GLU A 220 14.92 -7.52 17.27
C GLU A 220 14.91 -7.45 18.81
N GLY A 221 14.92 -8.62 19.45
CA GLY A 221 14.85 -8.76 20.90
C GLY A 221 13.44 -8.62 21.50
N ARG A 222 12.41 -8.48 20.66
CA ARG A 222 11.01 -8.41 21.10
C ARG A 222 10.35 -9.78 21.03
N ASN A 223 9.48 -10.07 22.00
CA ASN A 223 8.57 -11.19 21.92
C ASN A 223 7.62 -10.99 20.73
N SER A 224 7.47 -12.02 19.90
CA SER A 224 6.66 -11.98 18.68
C SER A 224 5.18 -11.68 18.96
N GLU A 225 4.64 -12.16 20.08
CA GLU A 225 3.25 -11.94 20.50
C GLU A 225 2.96 -10.46 20.82
N ASP A 226 3.99 -9.71 21.22
CA ASP A 226 3.90 -8.28 21.54
C ASP A 226 4.16 -7.37 20.33
N VAL A 227 4.46 -7.94 19.17
CA VAL A 227 4.76 -7.20 17.95
C VAL A 227 3.54 -7.15 17.04
N ARG A 228 3.00 -5.94 16.86
CA ARG A 228 2.06 -5.70 15.77
C ARG A 228 2.81 -5.76 14.44
N VAL A 229 2.58 -6.82 13.68
CA VAL A 229 3.21 -7.03 12.38
C VAL A 229 2.73 -5.97 11.40
N GLU A 230 3.67 -5.27 10.78
CA GLU A 230 3.43 -4.46 9.59
C GLU A 230 4.11 -5.14 8.38
N PRO A 231 3.44 -5.27 7.23
CA PRO A 231 4.06 -5.89 6.06
C PRO A 231 5.31 -5.13 5.60
N PRO A 232 6.42 -5.82 5.25
CA PRO A 232 7.59 -5.23 4.62
C PRO A 232 7.28 -4.21 3.50
N PHE A 233 6.30 -4.49 2.63
CA PHE A 233 5.87 -3.54 1.60
C PHE A 233 5.35 -2.22 2.19
N ILE A 234 4.54 -2.29 3.25
CA ILE A 234 3.95 -1.12 3.91
C ILE A 234 5.02 -0.32 4.66
N LEU A 235 5.97 -0.99 5.32
CA LEU A 235 7.15 -0.35 5.90
C LEU A 235 7.96 0.38 4.84
N GLY A 236 8.19 -0.27 3.70
CA GLY A 236 8.84 0.33 2.52
C GLY A 236 8.09 1.55 1.99
N LEU A 237 6.77 1.47 1.84
CA LEU A 237 5.94 2.59 1.39
C LEU A 237 6.01 3.79 2.35
N LYS A 238 5.95 3.56 3.67
CA LYS A 238 6.12 4.62 4.68
C LYS A 238 7.50 5.27 4.58
N ALA A 239 8.55 4.46 4.45
CA ALA A 239 9.91 4.95 4.27
C ALA A 239 10.06 5.76 2.98
N LEU A 240 9.50 5.30 1.86
CA LEU A 240 9.47 6.00 0.58
C LEU A 240 8.82 7.39 0.71
N LEU A 241 7.62 7.46 1.30
CA LEU A 241 6.91 8.73 1.49
C LEU A 241 7.71 9.70 2.37
N LYS A 242 8.33 9.22 3.43
CA LYS A 242 9.17 10.02 4.32
C LYS A 242 10.39 10.58 3.58
N GLU A 243 11.09 9.75 2.81
CA GLU A 243 12.26 10.16 2.05
C GLU A 243 11.90 11.14 0.93
N LEU A 244 10.78 10.94 0.24
CA LEU A 244 10.30 11.88 -0.77
C LEU A 244 9.90 13.22 -0.16
N ASN A 245 9.20 13.23 0.98
CA ASN A 245 8.85 14.46 1.69
C ASN A 245 10.07 15.25 2.17
N SER A 246 11.21 14.60 2.40
CA SER A 246 12.46 15.28 2.77
C SER A 246 13.21 15.91 1.58
N ARG A 247 12.79 15.59 0.34
CA ARG A 247 13.46 15.97 -0.91
C ARG A 247 12.65 16.95 -1.76
N LEU A 248 11.35 17.07 -1.50
CA LEU A 248 10.40 17.95 -2.19
C LEU A 248 10.19 19.23 -1.37
#